data_AF-A0A2H1ED12-F1
#
_entry.id   AF-A0A2H1ED12-F1
#
_cell.length_a   1.000
_cell.length_b   1.000
_cell.length_c   1.000
_cell.angle_alpha   90.00
_cell.angle_beta   90.00
_cell.angle_gamma   90.00
#
_symmetry.space_group_name_H-M   'P 1'
#
loop_
_entity.id
_entity.type
_entity.pdbx_description
1 polymer ?
#
loop_
_entity_poly.entity_id
_entity_poly.type
_entity_poly.pdbx_seq_one_letter_code
_entity_poly.pdbx_strand_id
1 'polypeptide(L)'
;MKKYIILASLILLISCKAKTPIVKLTTSDKYPVILLPSKKNKGVWDISFPFNIAITNPSYKKRRLSYYKYYCNYYYLKKEKKICGKGLMYKLDKGNLLKKSIWEDKDIPWKTTKKYIFYSRHYLDTLKYPRSFFKEYYQKLKESGLKDSLPVGTLAEFKKKHPKILEDLLKNDSIHFRFPFPKRDKIRGLSEGVRVPVVY
;
A
#
# COMPACT_ATOMS: atom_id res chain seq x y z
N MET A 1 -5.42 49.28 -27.26
CA MET A 1 -6.18 48.16 -26.64
C MET A 1 -5.87 46.78 -27.22
N LYS A 2 -5.83 46.59 -28.56
CA LYS A 2 -5.51 45.29 -29.19
C LYS A 2 -4.17 44.65 -28.73
N LYS A 3 -3.11 45.46 -28.52
CA LYS A 3 -1.78 44.98 -28.09
C LYS A 3 -1.77 44.37 -26.67
N TYR A 4 -2.61 44.87 -25.75
CA TYR A 4 -2.69 44.36 -24.38
C TYR A 4 -3.51 43.06 -24.27
N ILE A 5 -4.47 42.86 -25.17
CA ILE A 5 -5.27 41.62 -25.25
C ILE A 5 -4.38 40.43 -25.66
N ILE A 6 -3.41 40.65 -26.56
CA ILE A 6 -2.46 39.62 -27.01
C ILE A 6 -1.49 39.22 -25.89
N LEU A 7 -1.08 40.17 -25.04
CA LEU A 7 -0.19 39.89 -23.91
C LEU A 7 -0.92 39.13 -22.79
N ALA A 8 -2.19 39.47 -22.52
CA ALA A 8 -3.02 38.78 -21.53
C ALA A 8 -3.40 37.35 -21.96
N SER A 9 -3.63 37.11 -23.26
CA SER A 9 -3.90 35.76 -23.78
C SER A 9 -2.64 34.87 -23.81
N LEU A 10 -1.44 35.44 -23.92
CA LEU A 10 -0.18 34.69 -23.83
C LEU A 10 0.12 34.17 -22.41
N ILE A 11 -0.27 34.91 -21.36
CA ILE A 11 -0.08 34.50 -19.96
C ILE A 11 -1.04 33.36 -19.57
N LEU A 12 -2.22 33.28 -20.20
CA LEU A 12 -3.17 32.17 -20.03
C LEU A 12 -2.70 30.85 -20.69
N LEU A 13 -1.66 30.90 -21.53
CA LEU A 13 -1.04 29.73 -22.16
C LEU A 13 0.12 29.15 -21.35
N ILE A 14 0.37 29.61 -20.12
CA ILE A 14 1.22 28.90 -19.14
C ILE A 14 0.49 27.62 -18.71
N SER A 15 0.49 26.69 -19.66
CA SER A 15 0.39 25.24 -19.58
C SER A 15 -0.15 24.71 -18.25
N CYS A 16 -1.43 24.34 -18.28
CA CYS A 16 -2.03 23.42 -17.31
C CYS A 16 -1.37 22.03 -17.45
N LYS A 17 -0.13 21.91 -16.96
CA LYS A 17 0.63 20.66 -16.89
C LYS A 17 -0.05 19.74 -15.88
N ALA A 18 -0.18 18.47 -16.25
CA ALA A 18 -0.75 17.50 -15.32
C ALA A 18 0.25 17.23 -14.22
N LYS A 19 -0.11 17.58 -12.99
CA LYS A 19 0.70 17.29 -11.81
C LYS A 19 0.68 15.79 -11.49
N THR A 20 1.79 15.28 -10.96
CA THR A 20 1.89 13.92 -10.41
C THR A 20 0.89 13.77 -9.25
N PRO A 21 0.16 12.65 -9.15
CA PRO A 21 -0.66 12.38 -7.98
C PRO A 21 0.17 12.32 -6.68
N ILE A 22 -0.38 12.89 -5.62
CA ILE A 22 0.20 12.86 -4.27
C ILE A 22 -0.28 11.58 -3.59
N VAL A 23 0.63 10.83 -2.97
CA VAL A 23 0.29 9.61 -2.23
C VAL A 23 0.63 9.81 -0.76
N LYS A 24 -0.38 9.70 0.10
CA LYS A 24 -0.23 9.68 1.56
C LYS A 24 -0.45 8.26 2.06
N LEU A 25 0.48 7.77 2.87
CA LEU A 25 0.40 6.50 3.58
C LEU A 25 0.32 6.78 5.07
N THR A 26 -0.63 6.14 5.76
CA THR A 26 -0.71 6.17 7.22
C THR A 26 -1.03 4.77 7.75
N THR A 27 -0.81 4.57 9.05
CA THR A 27 -1.25 3.36 9.75
C THR A 27 -2.78 3.25 9.71
N SER A 28 -3.28 2.01 9.81
CA SER A 28 -4.70 1.74 9.95
C SER A 28 -5.06 1.41 11.40
N ASP A 29 -6.06 2.10 11.91
CA ASP A 29 -6.71 1.90 13.22
C ASP A 29 -7.98 1.04 13.11
N LYS A 30 -8.60 0.98 11.93
CA LYS A 30 -9.83 0.23 11.69
C LYS A 30 -9.58 -1.22 11.28
N TYR A 31 -8.51 -1.47 10.53
CA TYR A 31 -8.27 -2.77 9.92
C TYR A 31 -7.22 -3.55 10.72
N PRO A 32 -7.41 -4.86 10.93
CA PRO A 32 -6.54 -5.64 11.79
C PRO A 32 -5.28 -6.10 11.07
N VAL A 33 -4.21 -6.33 11.83
CA VAL A 33 -3.10 -7.19 11.40
C VAL A 33 -3.65 -8.61 11.22
N ILE A 34 -3.26 -9.28 10.14
CA ILE A 34 -3.73 -10.61 9.81
C ILE A 34 -2.56 -11.59 9.89
N LEU A 35 -2.70 -12.62 10.71
CA LEU A 35 -1.81 -13.77 10.73
C LEU A 35 -2.37 -14.87 9.85
N LEU A 36 -1.53 -15.42 8.97
CA LEU A 36 -1.88 -16.52 8.08
C LEU A 36 -1.23 -17.81 8.60
N PRO A 37 -2.03 -18.78 9.09
CA PRO A 37 -1.52 -20.07 9.53
C PRO A 37 -1.04 -20.92 8.34
N SER A 38 -0.01 -21.72 8.57
CA SER A 38 0.54 -22.68 7.62
C SER A 38 -0.26 -23.96 7.72
N LYS A 39 -0.86 -24.39 6.60
CA LYS A 39 -1.55 -25.68 6.51
C LYS A 39 -0.61 -26.87 6.76
N LYS A 40 0.69 -26.72 6.46
CA LYS A 40 1.70 -27.79 6.57
C LYS A 40 2.41 -27.80 7.93
N ASN A 41 2.89 -26.65 8.40
CA ASN A 41 3.84 -26.60 9.51
C ASN A 41 3.21 -26.27 10.88
N LYS A 42 1.86 -26.21 10.96
CA LYS A 42 1.11 -25.83 12.18
C LYS A 42 1.59 -24.50 12.82
N GLY A 43 2.25 -23.67 12.01
CA GLY A 43 2.90 -22.39 12.35
C GLY A 43 2.20 -21.19 11.69
N VAL A 44 2.69 -19.96 11.88
CA VAL A 44 2.27 -18.76 11.14
C VAL A 44 3.39 -18.58 10.15
N TRP A 45 3.08 -18.62 8.87
CA TRP A 45 4.09 -18.49 7.83
C TRP A 45 4.09 -17.08 7.24
N ASP A 46 3.07 -16.29 7.53
CA ASP A 46 2.86 -15.00 6.90
C ASP A 46 2.05 -14.05 7.79
N ILE A 47 2.46 -12.79 7.80
CA ILE A 47 1.80 -11.69 8.48
C ILE A 47 1.52 -10.56 7.49
N SER A 48 0.30 -10.03 7.55
CA SER A 48 -0.13 -8.92 6.71
C SER A 48 -0.47 -7.70 7.54
N PHE A 49 0.16 -6.57 7.23
CA PHE A 49 -0.02 -5.31 7.94
C PHE A 49 -0.88 -4.33 7.14
N PRO A 50 -1.92 -3.72 7.75
CA PRO A 50 -2.83 -2.80 7.09
C PRO A 50 -2.32 -1.35 7.11
N PHE A 51 -2.43 -0.68 5.97
CA PHE A 51 -2.12 0.73 5.80
C PHE A 51 -3.24 1.45 5.04
N ASN A 52 -3.53 2.68 5.45
CA ASN A 52 -4.43 3.56 4.73
C ASN A 52 -3.63 4.28 3.64
N ILE A 53 -4.13 4.24 2.40
CA ILE A 53 -3.56 5.00 1.28
C ILE A 53 -4.58 6.04 0.83
N ALA A 54 -4.15 7.29 0.72
CA ALA A 54 -4.89 8.33 0.02
C ALA A 54 -4.09 8.81 -1.20
N ILE A 55 -4.65 8.61 -2.40
CA ILE A 55 -4.08 9.09 -3.66
C ILE A 55 -4.88 10.31 -4.12
N THR A 56 -4.25 11.47 -4.08
CA THR A 56 -4.85 12.75 -4.47
C THR A 56 -4.38 13.13 -5.86
N ASN A 57 -5.32 13.43 -6.76
CA ASN A 57 -5.01 14.03 -8.05
C ASN A 57 -5.17 15.55 -7.98
N PRO A 58 -4.08 16.33 -7.82
CA PRO A 58 -4.16 17.78 -7.76
C PRO A 58 -4.35 18.43 -9.14
N SER A 59 -4.31 17.66 -10.22
CA SER A 59 -4.46 18.14 -11.59
C SER A 59 -5.92 18.40 -11.95
N TYR A 60 -6.15 19.32 -12.89
CA TYR A 60 -7.43 19.51 -13.57
C TYR A 60 -7.67 18.47 -14.68
N LYS A 61 -6.71 17.57 -14.90
CA LYS A 61 -6.83 16.43 -15.81
C LYS A 61 -6.97 15.14 -15.00
N LYS A 62 -7.79 14.22 -15.49
CA LYS A 62 -7.85 12.84 -14.99
C LYS A 62 -6.47 12.19 -15.03
N ARG A 63 -6.09 11.52 -13.95
CA ARG A 63 -4.87 10.69 -13.85
C ARG A 63 -5.25 9.22 -13.74
N ARG A 64 -4.26 8.34 -13.87
CA ARG A 64 -4.46 6.90 -13.78
C ARG A 64 -3.36 6.27 -12.92
N LEU A 65 -3.73 5.42 -11.97
CA LEU A 65 -2.83 4.48 -11.31
C LEU A 65 -2.67 3.25 -12.22
N SER A 66 -1.47 3.01 -12.74
CA SER A 66 -1.23 1.84 -13.62
C SER A 66 -0.59 0.66 -12.89
N TYR A 67 0.06 0.92 -11.76
CA TYR A 67 0.83 -0.09 -11.06
C TYR A 67 1.08 0.32 -9.61
N TYR A 68 1.12 -0.67 -8.72
CA TYR A 68 1.78 -0.56 -7.44
C TYR A 68 2.66 -1.78 -7.18
N LYS A 69 3.67 -1.62 -6.31
CA LYS A 69 4.46 -2.73 -5.77
C LYS A 69 4.95 -2.42 -4.37
N TYR A 70 4.81 -3.43 -3.50
CA TYR A 70 5.46 -3.46 -2.21
C TYR A 70 6.93 -3.82 -2.39
N TYR A 71 7.80 -3.08 -1.73
CA TYR A 71 9.22 -3.37 -1.63
C TYR A 71 9.56 -3.57 -0.16
N CYS A 72 9.76 -4.82 0.21
CA CYS A 72 10.47 -5.11 1.44
C CYS A 72 11.93 -4.70 1.28
N ASN A 73 12.52 -4.23 2.37
CA ASN A 73 13.93 -3.94 2.43
C ASN A 73 14.76 -5.24 2.38
N TYR A 74 14.97 -5.74 1.17
CA TYR A 74 15.83 -6.89 0.86
C TYR A 74 17.30 -6.50 0.71
N TYR A 75 17.57 -5.23 0.36
CA TYR A 75 18.88 -4.78 -0.12
C TYR A 75 19.94 -4.59 0.97
N TYR A 76 19.55 -4.58 2.25
CA TYR A 76 20.47 -4.36 3.37
C TYR A 76 20.84 -5.62 4.17
N LEU A 77 20.35 -6.81 3.80
CA LEU A 77 20.69 -8.05 4.49
C LEU A 77 21.07 -9.13 3.48
N LYS A 78 22.30 -9.03 2.93
CA LYS A 78 22.91 -10.05 2.05
C LYS A 78 22.98 -11.48 2.69
N LYS A 79 22.53 -11.67 3.92
CA LYS A 79 22.57 -12.94 4.66
C LYS A 79 21.20 -13.49 5.10
N GLU A 80 20.13 -12.68 5.12
CA GLU A 80 18.79 -13.13 5.53
C GLU A 80 17.79 -12.81 4.41
N LYS A 81 17.27 -13.85 3.75
CA LYS A 81 16.26 -13.69 2.69
C LYS A 81 14.94 -13.23 3.31
N LYS A 82 14.78 -11.94 3.57
CA LYS A 82 13.46 -11.35 3.83
C LYS A 82 12.62 -11.46 2.57
N ILE A 83 11.72 -12.44 2.51
CA ILE A 83 10.80 -12.59 1.39
C ILE A 83 9.49 -11.90 1.78
N CYS A 84 9.12 -10.85 1.06
CA CYS A 84 7.76 -10.31 1.10
C CYS A 84 6.94 -10.88 -0.04
N GLY A 85 5.67 -11.17 0.25
CA GLY A 85 4.68 -11.51 -0.74
C GLY A 85 4.21 -10.28 -1.51
N LYS A 86 3.37 -10.51 -2.52
CA LYS A 86 2.66 -9.43 -3.20
C LYS A 86 1.67 -8.79 -2.22
N GLY A 87 1.88 -7.51 -1.91
CA GLY A 87 0.91 -6.71 -1.17
C GLY A 87 -0.39 -6.53 -1.95
N LEU A 88 -1.50 -6.36 -1.24
CA LEU A 88 -2.85 -6.31 -1.78
C LEU A 88 -3.51 -4.98 -1.44
N MET A 89 -4.04 -4.30 -2.45
CA MET A 89 -4.79 -3.06 -2.28
C MET A 89 -6.29 -3.29 -2.49
N TYR A 90 -7.10 -2.80 -1.57
CA TYR A 90 -8.54 -2.94 -1.51
C TYR A 90 -9.19 -1.56 -1.60
N LYS A 91 -10.31 -1.47 -2.32
CA LYS A 91 -11.16 -0.29 -2.32
C LYS A 91 -12.10 -0.34 -1.12
N LEU A 92 -12.43 0.83 -0.59
CA LEU A 92 -13.51 0.99 0.39
C LEU A 92 -14.80 1.33 -0.33
N ASP A 93 -15.86 0.56 -0.06
CA ASP A 93 -17.23 0.88 -0.47
C ASP A 93 -18.17 0.66 0.71
N LYS A 94 -18.86 1.72 1.15
CA LYS A 94 -19.74 1.72 2.33
C LYS A 94 -19.12 1.05 3.58
N GLY A 95 -17.80 1.19 3.75
CA GLY A 95 -17.05 0.60 4.87
C GLY A 95 -16.52 -0.83 4.65
N ASN A 96 -16.94 -1.51 3.58
CA ASN A 96 -16.50 -2.86 3.22
C ASN A 96 -15.26 -2.83 2.31
N LEU A 97 -14.38 -3.82 2.49
CA LEU A 97 -13.22 -4.03 1.63
C LEU A 97 -13.65 -4.75 0.35
N LEU A 98 -13.60 -4.05 -0.77
CA LEU A 98 -13.81 -4.66 -2.08
C LEU A 98 -12.45 -5.04 -2.67
N LYS A 99 -12.24 -6.34 -2.87
CA LYS A 99 -11.10 -6.87 -3.63
C LYS A 99 -11.35 -6.64 -5.12
N LYS A 100 -11.17 -5.41 -5.57
CA LYS A 100 -11.22 -5.06 -6.99
C LYS A 100 -9.82 -4.99 -7.58
N SER A 101 -9.71 -5.43 -8.81
CA SER A 101 -8.49 -5.22 -9.57
C SER A 101 -8.22 -3.72 -9.69
N ILE A 102 -6.95 -3.29 -9.60
CA ILE A 102 -6.59 -1.89 -9.90
C ILE A 102 -7.14 -1.51 -11.27
N TRP A 103 -7.19 -2.45 -12.22
CA TRP A 103 -7.65 -2.19 -13.58
C TRP A 103 -9.12 -1.75 -13.67
N GLU A 104 -9.93 -2.04 -12.65
CA GLU A 104 -11.34 -1.61 -12.56
C GLU A 104 -11.47 -0.22 -11.93
N ASP A 105 -10.52 0.22 -11.12
CA ASP A 105 -10.58 1.50 -10.38
C ASP A 105 -9.39 2.43 -10.63
N LYS A 106 -8.62 2.17 -11.69
CA LYS A 106 -7.35 2.82 -12.04
C LYS A 106 -7.44 4.33 -12.21
N ASP A 107 -8.62 4.82 -12.57
CA ASP A 107 -8.83 6.20 -12.95
C ASP A 107 -9.04 7.09 -11.74
N ILE A 108 -8.30 8.19 -11.64
CA ILE A 108 -8.39 9.16 -10.55
C ILE A 108 -8.91 10.47 -11.14
N PRO A 109 -10.19 10.82 -10.91
CA PRO A 109 -10.79 12.03 -11.45
C PRO A 109 -10.02 13.30 -11.06
N TRP A 110 -10.25 14.37 -11.82
CA TRP A 110 -9.66 15.68 -11.56
C TRP A 110 -9.99 16.16 -10.14
N LYS A 111 -9.02 16.75 -9.43
CA LYS A 111 -9.22 17.33 -8.09
C LYS A 111 -9.88 16.39 -7.06
N THR A 112 -9.70 15.08 -7.20
CA THR A 112 -10.27 14.10 -6.26
C THR A 112 -9.20 13.34 -5.50
N THR A 113 -9.63 12.76 -4.38
CA THR A 113 -8.84 11.83 -3.58
C THR A 113 -9.51 10.47 -3.59
N LYS A 114 -8.75 9.42 -3.91
CA LYS A 114 -9.18 8.04 -3.72
C LYS A 114 -8.51 7.43 -2.49
N LYS A 115 -9.31 6.72 -1.70
CA LYS A 115 -8.86 6.04 -0.48
C LYS A 115 -8.86 4.53 -0.69
N TYR A 116 -7.81 3.89 -0.19
CA TYR A 116 -7.61 2.44 -0.27
C TYR A 116 -7.07 1.91 1.05
N ILE A 117 -7.26 0.61 1.25
CA ILE A 117 -6.56 -0.15 2.29
C ILE A 117 -5.55 -1.05 1.62
N PHE A 118 -4.32 -1.01 2.09
CA PHE A 118 -3.24 -1.83 1.59
C PHE A 118 -2.78 -2.79 2.67
N TYR A 119 -2.71 -4.07 2.32
CA TYR A 119 -2.07 -5.09 3.14
C TYR A 119 -0.70 -5.40 2.56
N SER A 120 0.36 -5.08 3.29
CA SER A 120 1.66 -5.70 3.02
C SER A 120 1.60 -7.19 3.37
N ARG A 121 2.56 -7.96 2.89
CA ARG A 121 2.58 -9.41 3.09
C ARG A 121 4.01 -9.87 3.35
N HIS A 122 4.28 -10.45 4.51
CA HIS A 122 5.63 -10.78 4.95
C HIS A 122 5.69 -12.24 5.33
N TYR A 123 6.54 -13.01 4.64
CA TYR A 123 6.81 -14.36 5.06
C TYR A 123 7.69 -14.35 6.29
N LEU A 124 7.30 -15.14 7.28
CA LEU A 124 8.02 -15.25 8.54
C LEU A 124 9.13 -16.30 8.41
N ASP A 125 10.32 -15.92 8.86
CA ASP A 125 11.39 -16.89 9.10
C ASP A 125 11.07 -17.66 10.39
N THR A 126 10.80 -18.95 10.25
CA THR A 126 10.46 -19.82 11.38
C THR A 126 11.62 -20.06 12.35
N LEU A 127 12.88 -19.80 11.93
CA LEU A 127 14.04 -19.83 12.82
C LEU A 127 14.05 -18.62 13.76
N LYS A 128 13.69 -17.44 13.23
CA LYS A 128 13.62 -16.19 13.99
C LYS A 128 12.33 -16.07 14.81
N TYR A 129 11.22 -16.56 14.26
CA TYR A 129 9.90 -16.51 14.87
C TYR A 129 9.31 -17.92 15.01
N PRO A 130 9.77 -18.69 16.03
CA PRO A 130 9.33 -20.05 16.23
C PRO A 130 7.85 -20.11 16.62
N ARG A 131 7.26 -21.30 16.50
CA ARG A 131 5.84 -21.55 16.85
C ARG A 131 5.48 -21.12 18.28
N SER A 132 6.42 -21.23 19.23
CA SER A 132 6.21 -20.78 20.61
C SER A 132 5.88 -19.28 20.71
N PHE A 133 6.47 -18.45 19.85
CA PHE A 133 6.20 -17.01 19.80
C PHE A 133 4.72 -16.72 19.50
N PHE A 134 4.08 -17.55 18.67
CA PHE A 134 2.68 -17.38 18.28
C PHE A 134 1.71 -18.31 19.04
N LYS A 135 2.14 -18.93 20.15
CA LYS A 135 1.33 -19.93 20.89
C LYS A 135 -0.08 -19.43 21.23
N GLU A 136 -0.18 -18.23 21.79
CA GLU A 136 -1.46 -17.62 22.16
C GLU A 136 -2.37 -17.37 20.94
N TYR A 137 -1.79 -17.01 19.79
CA TYR A 137 -2.55 -16.77 18.58
C TYR A 137 -3.08 -18.08 17.98
N TYR A 138 -2.34 -19.19 18.04
CA TYR A 138 -2.90 -20.48 17.62
C TYR A 138 -4.02 -20.95 18.51
N GLN A 139 -3.93 -20.69 19.81
CA GLN A 139 -4.99 -21.05 20.74
C GLN A 139 -6.28 -20.29 20.35
N LYS A 140 -6.18 -18.99 20.11
CA LYS A 140 -7.29 -18.18 19.59
C LYS A 140 -7.82 -18.68 18.23
N LEU A 141 -6.94 -19.06 17.31
CA LEU A 141 -7.35 -19.60 15.99
C LEU A 141 -8.16 -20.90 16.14
N LYS A 142 -7.73 -21.80 17.03
CA LYS A 142 -8.45 -23.05 17.31
C LYS A 142 -9.82 -22.77 17.93
N GLU A 143 -9.87 -21.87 18.91
CA GLU A 143 -11.09 -21.49 19.62
C GLU A 143 -12.09 -20.77 18.70
N SER A 144 -11.60 -19.92 17.80
CA SER A 144 -12.46 -19.15 16.89
C SER A 144 -13.00 -19.95 15.71
N GLY A 145 -12.55 -21.20 15.51
CA GLY A 145 -12.90 -22.03 14.35
C GLY A 145 -12.41 -21.48 13.00
N LEU A 146 -11.59 -20.42 12.99
CA LEU A 146 -11.07 -19.81 11.77
C LEU A 146 -9.97 -20.72 11.21
N LYS A 147 -10.03 -21.02 9.90
CA LYS A 147 -9.08 -21.96 9.27
C LYS A 147 -8.00 -21.27 8.44
N ASP A 148 -8.32 -20.14 7.82
CA ASP A 148 -7.46 -19.55 6.79
C ASP A 148 -6.74 -18.27 7.21
N SER A 149 -7.25 -17.53 8.20
CA SER A 149 -6.63 -16.28 8.68
C SER A 149 -7.09 -15.90 10.08
N LEU A 150 -6.20 -15.32 10.89
CA LEU A 150 -6.51 -14.78 12.21
C LEU A 150 -6.25 -13.27 12.28
N PRO A 151 -7.31 -12.45 12.42
CA PRO A 151 -7.18 -11.05 12.82
C PRO A 151 -6.66 -10.94 14.26
N VAL A 152 -5.64 -10.12 14.51
CA VAL A 152 -4.97 -10.03 15.84
C VAL A 152 -4.95 -8.62 16.43
N GLY A 153 -5.97 -7.82 16.10
CA GLY A 153 -6.08 -6.42 16.52
C GLY A 153 -5.44 -5.47 15.50
N THR A 154 -5.52 -4.18 15.80
CA THR A 154 -4.99 -3.09 14.97
C THR A 154 -3.47 -3.10 14.91
N LEU A 155 -2.88 -2.35 13.97
CA LEU A 155 -1.43 -2.21 13.89
C LEU A 155 -0.83 -1.62 15.17
N ALA A 156 -1.52 -0.67 15.81
CA ALA A 156 -1.08 -0.03 17.04
C ALA A 156 -1.08 -1.01 18.23
N GLU A 157 -2.13 -1.81 18.38
CA GLU A 157 -2.21 -2.85 19.42
C GLU A 157 -1.14 -3.93 19.22
N PHE A 158 -0.96 -4.36 17.96
CA PHE A 158 0.04 -5.34 17.62
C PHE A 158 1.46 -4.81 17.87
N LYS A 159 1.73 -3.53 17.55
CA LYS A 159 3.00 -2.84 17.87
C LYS A 159 3.29 -2.81 19.36
N LYS A 160 2.28 -2.51 20.18
CA LYS A 160 2.43 -2.45 21.64
C LYS A 160 2.87 -3.80 22.21
N LYS A 161 2.32 -4.91 21.67
CA LYS A 161 2.65 -6.26 22.13
C LYS A 161 3.94 -6.82 21.52
N HIS A 162 4.21 -6.50 20.25
CA HIS A 162 5.31 -7.07 19.47
C HIS A 162 6.14 -6.01 18.74
N PRO A 163 6.74 -5.02 19.42
CA PRO A 163 7.42 -3.91 18.72
C PRO A 163 8.55 -4.38 17.80
N LYS A 164 9.30 -5.41 18.23
CA LYS A 164 10.44 -5.97 17.47
C LYS A 164 10.03 -6.56 16.12
N ILE A 165 8.86 -7.21 16.01
CA ILE A 165 8.44 -7.83 14.74
C ILE A 165 8.07 -6.76 13.70
N LEU A 166 7.49 -5.63 14.12
CA LEU A 166 7.23 -4.54 13.19
C LEU A 166 8.53 -3.91 12.71
N GLU A 167 9.48 -3.68 13.63
CA GLU A 167 10.79 -3.15 13.23
C GLU A 167 11.51 -4.10 12.28
N ASP A 168 11.50 -5.40 12.56
CA ASP A 168 12.13 -6.38 11.69
C ASP A 168 11.46 -6.47 10.32
N LEU A 169 10.14 -6.37 10.25
CA LEU A 169 9.41 -6.63 9.01
C LEU A 169 9.10 -5.38 8.19
N LEU A 170 8.95 -4.20 8.80
CA LEU A 170 8.48 -2.99 8.14
C LEU A 170 9.55 -1.89 8.02
N LYS A 171 10.66 -1.99 8.74
CA LYS A 171 11.71 -0.95 8.72
C LYS A 171 12.30 -0.78 7.32
N ASN A 172 12.23 0.47 6.83
CA ASN A 172 12.69 0.89 5.51
C ASN A 172 11.93 0.25 4.33
N ASP A 173 10.78 -0.37 4.60
CA ASP A 173 9.91 -0.83 3.53
C ASP A 173 9.25 0.34 2.82
N SER A 174 8.82 0.12 1.58
CA SER A 174 8.14 1.16 0.81
C SER A 174 7.13 0.59 -0.17
N ILE A 175 6.21 1.45 -0.59
CA ILE A 175 5.26 1.15 -1.65
C ILE A 175 5.53 2.09 -2.81
N HIS A 176 5.75 1.52 -3.99
CA HIS A 176 5.93 2.25 -5.23
C HIS A 176 4.63 2.28 -6.01
N PHE A 177 4.24 3.46 -6.49
CA PHE A 177 3.07 3.69 -7.35
C PHE A 177 3.56 4.25 -8.69
N ARG A 178 2.93 3.84 -9.80
CA ARG A 178 3.19 4.45 -11.12
C ARG A 178 1.94 5.10 -11.68
N PHE A 179 2.13 6.32 -12.19
CA PHE A 179 1.12 7.11 -12.86
C PHE A 179 1.59 7.41 -14.28
N PRO A 180 0.96 6.85 -15.33
CA PRO A 180 1.31 7.17 -16.71
C PRO A 180 1.13 8.67 -16.97
N PHE A 181 1.95 9.22 -17.85
CA PHE A 181 1.74 10.58 -18.35
C PHE A 181 0.40 10.67 -19.11
N PRO A 182 -0.27 11.83 -19.11
CA PRO A 182 -1.51 12.02 -19.87
C PRO A 182 -1.25 11.83 -21.37
N LYS A 183 -2.20 11.24 -22.11
CA LYS A 183 -2.11 10.85 -23.53
C LYS A 183 -1.57 11.90 -24.53
N ARG A 184 -1.49 13.20 -24.18
CA ARG A 184 -0.90 14.23 -25.05
C ARG A 184 0.63 14.19 -25.08
N ASP A 185 1.27 13.58 -24.09
CA ASP A 185 2.72 13.40 -24.03
C ASP A 185 3.04 11.99 -24.57
N LYS A 186 3.07 11.87 -25.90
CA LYS A 186 3.14 10.60 -26.66
C LYS A 186 4.51 9.90 -26.57
N ILE A 187 4.93 9.46 -25.39
CA ILE A 187 5.93 8.38 -25.27
C ILE A 187 5.30 7.24 -24.49
N ARG A 188 4.83 6.25 -25.25
CA ARG A 188 4.22 5.02 -24.73
C ARG A 188 5.26 4.32 -23.84
N GLY A 189 5.00 4.23 -22.54
CA GLY A 189 5.91 3.57 -21.58
C GLY A 189 6.47 4.48 -20.49
N LEU A 190 6.40 5.81 -20.65
CA LEU A 190 6.85 6.74 -19.60
C LEU A 190 5.77 6.88 -18.50
N SER A 191 6.22 6.85 -17.25
CA SER A 191 5.36 7.02 -16.06
C SER A 191 6.11 7.71 -14.95
N GLU A 192 5.38 8.48 -14.14
CA GLU A 192 5.91 9.08 -12.92
C GLU A 192 5.79 8.07 -11.78
N GLY A 193 6.91 7.81 -11.11
CA GLY A 193 6.99 6.92 -9.97
C GLY A 193 6.92 7.69 -8.67
N VAL A 194 6.03 7.30 -7.76
CA VAL A 194 5.99 7.81 -6.40
C VAL A 194 6.30 6.65 -5.45
N ARG A 195 7.38 6.75 -4.69
CA ARG A 195 7.73 5.79 -3.65
C ARG A 195 7.46 6.41 -2.29
N VAL A 196 6.65 5.72 -1.49
CA VAL A 196 6.27 6.18 -0.15
C VAL A 196 6.81 5.18 0.88
N PRO A 197 7.59 5.63 1.88
CA PRO A 197 8.06 4.75 2.94
C PRO A 197 6.89 4.27 3.80
N VAL A 198 6.99 3.04 4.30
CA VAL A 198 6.03 2.49 5.25
C VAL A 198 6.16 3.20 6.59
N VAL A 199 5.02 3.60 7.15
CA VAL A 199 4.93 4.20 8.49
C VAL A 199 4.28 3.18 9.40
N TYR A 200 4.90 2.86 10.54
CA TYR A 200 4.46 1.81 11.46
C TYR A 200 4.76 2.15 12.90
#